data_AF-A0A0L1M459-F1
#
_entry.id   AF-A0A0L1M459-F1
#
_cell.length_a   1.000
_cell.length_b   1.000
_cell.length_c   1.000
_cell.angle_alpha   90.00
_cell.angle_beta   90.00
_cell.angle_gamma   90.00
#
_symmetry.space_group_name_H-M   'P 1'
#
loop_
_entity.id
_entity.type
_entity.pdbx_description
1 polymer ?
#
loop_
_entity_poly.entity_id
_entity_poly.type
_entity_poly.pdbx_seq_one_letter_code
_entity_poly.pdbx_strand_id
1 'polypeptide(L)'
;MSEVLLVERARQCSALFRLGRDVEAALVMVEVAERVQSQVGGAGSQIAARWMALLTGMLDSQERQDWLALADYLEYELVDLLMAVNSA
;
A
#
# COMPACT_ATOMS: atom_id res chain seq x y z
N MET A 1 13.53 -9.64 3.20
CA MET A 1 12.68 -9.24 4.34
C MET A 1 11.40 -10.07 4.29
N SER A 2 10.94 -10.59 5.42
CA SER A 2 9.71 -11.40 5.54
C SER A 2 8.46 -10.57 5.25
N GLU A 3 7.43 -11.18 4.67
CA GLU A 3 6.09 -10.65 4.34
C GLU A 3 5.41 -9.90 5.50
N VAL A 4 5.56 -10.42 6.72
CA VAL A 4 5.06 -9.79 7.96
C VAL A 4 5.57 -8.36 8.07
N LEU A 5 6.81 -8.10 7.64
CA LEU A 5 7.41 -6.77 7.68
C LEU A 5 6.81 -5.81 6.65
N LEU A 6 6.25 -6.29 5.53
CA LEU A 6 5.63 -5.41 4.53
C LEU A 6 4.22 -4.97 4.97
N VAL A 7 3.45 -5.88 5.56
CA VAL A 7 2.15 -5.55 6.19
C VAL A 7 2.34 -4.58 7.35
N GLU A 8 3.32 -4.82 8.22
CA GLU A 8 3.66 -3.90 9.30
C GLU A 8 4.09 -2.53 8.79
N ARG A 9 4.88 -2.48 7.70
CA ARG A 9 5.32 -1.22 7.08
C ARG A 9 4.15 -0.45 6.46
N ALA A 10 3.20 -1.14 5.82
CA ALA A 10 1.98 -0.53 5.31
C ALA A 10 1.12 0.07 6.43
N ARG A 11 0.94 -0.67 7.54
CA ARG A 11 0.23 -0.17 8.73
C ARG A 11 0.94 1.00 9.40
N GLN A 12 2.28 0.98 9.45
CA GLN A 12 3.06 2.11 9.92
C GLN A 12 2.84 3.35 9.05
N CYS A 13 2.83 3.19 7.73
CA CYS A 13 2.53 4.27 6.79
C CYS A 13 1.13 4.86 7.02
N SER A 14 0.12 4.00 7.17
CA SER A 14 -1.25 4.39 7.53
C SER A 14 -1.29 5.22 8.82
N ALA A 15 -0.62 4.74 9.88
CA ALA A 15 -0.56 5.46 11.15
C ALA A 15 0.09 6.86 11.01
N LEU A 16 1.12 7.01 10.18
CA LEU A 16 1.75 8.30 9.93
C LEU A 16 0.80 9.29 9.24
N PHE A 17 0.05 8.85 8.22
CA PHE A 17 -0.98 9.68 7.59
C PHE A 17 -2.07 10.10 8.58
N ARG A 18 -2.56 9.18 9.42
CA ARG A 18 -3.56 9.48 10.46
C ARG A 18 -3.05 10.48 11.51
N LEU A 19 -1.75 10.51 11.77
CA LEU A 19 -1.10 11.46 12.69
C LEU A 19 -0.77 12.81 12.01
N GLY A 20 -1.11 13.00 10.73
CA GLY A 20 -0.75 14.20 9.98
C GLY A 20 0.74 14.33 9.67
N ARG A 21 1.49 13.21 9.67
CA ARG A 21 2.91 13.16 9.29
C ARG A 21 3.04 12.78 7.81
N ASP A 22 2.31 13.47 6.95
CA ASP A 22 2.15 13.16 5.52
C ASP A 22 3.48 13.14 4.74
N VAL A 23 4.42 14.04 5.05
CA VAL A 23 5.75 14.06 4.40
C VAL A 23 6.53 12.76 4.68
N GLU A 24 6.53 12.29 5.92
CA GLU A 24 7.20 11.04 6.29
C GLU A 24 6.45 9.82 5.79
N ALA A 25 5.11 9.86 5.88
CA ALA A 25 4.25 8.83 5.36
C ALA A 25 4.47 8.63 3.85
N ALA A 26 4.61 9.72 3.08
CA ALA A 26 4.89 9.67 1.65
C ALA A 26 6.22 8.97 1.32
N LEU A 27 7.28 9.20 2.11
CA LEU A 27 8.55 8.48 1.93
C LEU A 27 8.39 6.98 2.20
N VAL A 28 7.68 6.62 3.27
CA VAL A 28 7.38 5.22 3.58
C VAL A 28 6.49 4.59 2.50
N MET A 29 5.53 5.34 1.96
CA MET A 29 4.61 4.88 0.91
C MET A 29 5.36 4.51 -0.38
N VAL A 30 6.38 5.29 -0.76
CA VAL A 30 7.24 4.95 -1.91
C VAL A 30 7.95 3.60 -1.67
N GLU A 31 8.57 3.40 -0.51
CA GLU A 31 9.23 2.13 -0.18
C GLU A 31 8.24 0.94 -0.20
N VAL A 32 7.03 1.15 0.30
CA VAL A 32 5.97 0.14 0.30
C VAL A 32 5.55 -0.18 -1.13
N ALA A 33 5.26 0.84 -1.96
CA ALA A 33 4.81 0.66 -3.33
C ALA A 33 5.85 -0.06 -4.20
N GLU A 34 7.13 0.29 -4.10
CA GLU A 34 8.22 -0.39 -4.82
C GLU A 34 8.29 -1.88 -4.48
N ARG A 35 8.13 -2.23 -3.20
CA ARG A 35 8.18 -3.62 -2.73
C ARG A 35 6.95 -4.42 -3.15
N VAL A 36 5.77 -3.81 -3.07
CA VAL A 36 4.52 -4.43 -3.54
C VAL A 36 4.62 -4.69 -5.04
N GLN A 37 5.09 -3.71 -5.82
CA GLN A 37 5.31 -3.86 -7.26
C GLN A 37 6.25 -5.03 -7.58
N SER A 38 7.33 -5.19 -6.81
CA SER A 38 8.27 -6.30 -6.98
C SER A 38 7.65 -7.67 -6.66
N GLN A 39 6.75 -7.76 -5.67
CA GLN A 39 6.06 -9.01 -5.34
C GLN A 39 4.99 -9.35 -6.37
N VAL A 40 4.21 -8.35 -6.79
CA VAL A 40 3.11 -8.52 -7.74
C VAL A 40 3.61 -8.78 -9.17
N GLY A 41 4.81 -8.33 -9.53
CA GLY A 41 5.41 -8.58 -10.84
C GLY A 41 5.62 -10.06 -11.18
N GLY A 42 5.67 -10.93 -10.17
CA GLY A 42 5.72 -12.39 -10.35
C GLY A 42 4.35 -13.09 -10.23
N ALA A 43 3.29 -12.34 -9.90
CA ALA A 43 1.96 -12.89 -9.61
C ALA A 43 1.05 -12.92 -10.86
N GLY A 44 -0.11 -13.57 -10.74
CA GLY A 44 -1.10 -13.67 -11.81
C GLY A 44 -1.67 -12.32 -12.26
N SER A 45 -2.20 -12.26 -13.49
CA SER A 45 -2.72 -11.03 -14.12
C SER A 45 -3.84 -10.35 -13.31
N GLN A 46 -4.64 -11.12 -12.56
CA GLN A 46 -5.68 -10.57 -11.69
C GLN A 46 -5.11 -9.79 -10.50
N ILE A 47 -4.04 -10.29 -9.90
CA ILE A 47 -3.34 -9.61 -8.78
C ILE A 47 -2.69 -8.33 -9.29
N ALA A 48 -2.04 -8.38 -10.45
CA ALA A 48 -1.45 -7.20 -11.09
C ALA A 48 -2.49 -6.11 -11.38
N ALA A 49 -3.67 -6.48 -11.90
CA ALA A 49 -4.75 -5.52 -12.13
C ALA A 49 -5.30 -4.93 -10.82
N ARG A 50 -5.46 -5.75 -9.77
CA ARG A 50 -5.91 -5.29 -8.45
C ARG A 50 -4.90 -4.32 -7.82
N TRP A 51 -3.61 -4.59 -7.96
CA TRP A 51 -2.55 -3.67 -7.53
C TRP A 51 -2.62 -2.32 -8.25
N MET A 52 -2.74 -2.33 -9.57
CA MET A 52 -2.82 -1.08 -10.35
C MET A 52 -4.03 -0.23 -9.93
N ALA A 53 -5.20 -0.84 -9.73
CA ALA A 53 -6.39 -0.11 -9.28
C ALA A 53 -6.20 0.50 -7.88
N LEU A 54 -5.59 -0.25 -6.96
CA LEU A 54 -5.29 0.23 -5.62
C LEU A 54 -4.28 1.37 -5.63
N LEU A 55 -3.20 1.26 -6.40
CA LEU A 55 -2.19 2.29 -6.53
C LEU A 55 -2.78 3.59 -7.08
N THR A 56 -3.64 3.52 -8.09
CA THR A 56 -4.37 4.68 -8.61
C THR A 56 -5.23 5.33 -7.52
N GLY A 57 -6.01 4.55 -6.76
CA GLY A 57 -6.83 5.07 -5.66
C GLY A 57 -6.00 5.79 -4.59
N MET A 58 -4.84 5.22 -4.22
CA MET A 58 -3.93 5.85 -3.26
C MET A 58 -3.32 7.16 -3.78
N LEU A 59 -2.92 7.22 -5.06
CA LEU A 59 -2.36 8.44 -5.66
C LEU A 59 -3.43 9.54 -5.80
N ASP A 60 -4.66 9.19 -6.17
CA ASP A 60 -5.78 10.14 -6.23
C ASP A 60 -6.11 10.72 -4.85
N SER A 61 -6.11 9.89 -3.80
CA SER A 61 -6.26 10.36 -2.41
C SER A 61 -5.11 11.27 -2.01
N GLN A 62 -3.88 10.96 -2.41
CA GLN A 62 -2.72 11.80 -2.13
C GLN A 62 -2.81 13.17 -2.81
N GLU A 63 -3.17 13.23 -4.09
CA GLU A 63 -3.34 14.49 -4.83
C GLU A 63 -4.39 15.40 -4.20
N ARG A 64 -5.47 14.79 -3.67
CA ARG A 64 -6.57 15.49 -2.98
C ARG A 64 -6.29 15.79 -1.51
N GLN A 65 -5.13 15.37 -0.99
CA GLN A 65 -4.77 15.45 0.42
C GLN A 65 -5.78 14.73 1.35
N ASP A 66 -6.45 13.69 0.83
CA ASP A 66 -7.35 12.83 1.60
C ASP A 66 -6.54 11.77 2.35
N TRP A 67 -5.89 12.21 3.43
CA TRP A 67 -4.98 11.37 4.22
C TRP A 67 -5.68 10.24 4.96
N LEU A 68 -6.98 10.39 5.27
CA LEU A 68 -7.74 9.33 5.93
C LEU A 68 -8.09 8.22 4.94
N ALA A 69 -8.57 8.56 3.74
CA ALA A 69 -8.82 7.54 2.70
C ALA A 69 -7.53 6.84 2.27
N LEU A 70 -6.41 7.59 2.14
CA LEU A 70 -5.11 7.00 1.85
C LEU A 70 -4.65 6.03 2.96
N ALA A 71 -4.87 6.40 4.23
CA ALA A 71 -4.57 5.54 5.36
C ALA A 71 -5.41 4.25 5.38
N ASP A 72 -6.68 4.32 4.97
CA ASP A 72 -7.56 3.15 4.86
C ASP A 72 -7.04 2.19 3.79
N TYR A 73 -6.70 2.68 2.59
CA TYR A 73 -6.11 1.87 1.51
C TYR A 73 -4.86 1.10 1.95
N LEU A 74 -3.99 1.75 2.72
CA LEU A 74 -2.75 1.15 3.23
C LEU A 74 -3.00 0.10 4.33
N GLU A 75 -4.02 0.30 5.16
CA GLU A 75 -4.31 -0.54 6.33
C GLU A 75 -5.14 -1.78 5.97
N TYR A 76 -6.05 -1.65 5.00
CA TYR A 76 -7.02 -2.69 4.67
C TYR A 76 -6.79 -3.26 3.27
N GLU A 77 -7.03 -2.49 2.20
CA GLU A 77 -7.03 -3.00 0.84
C GLU A 77 -5.65 -3.51 0.39
N LEU A 78 -4.58 -2.81 0.77
CA LEU A 78 -3.21 -3.24 0.49
C LEU A 78 -2.86 -4.49 1.27
N VAL A 79 -3.26 -4.58 2.53
CA VAL A 79 -3.02 -5.76 3.36
C VAL A 79 -3.75 -6.97 2.78
N ASP A 80 -5.00 -6.80 2.34
CA ASP A 80 -5.78 -7.85 1.69
C ASP A 80 -5.18 -8.28 0.34
N LEU A 81 -4.57 -7.36 -0.41
CA LEU A 81 -3.83 -7.70 -1.63
C LEU A 81 -2.59 -8.56 -1.29
N LEU A 82 -1.82 -8.16 -0.28
CA LEU A 82 -0.61 -8.88 0.13
C LEU A 82 -0.92 -10.30 0.63
N MET A 83 -2.00 -10.47 1.39
CA MET A 83 -2.46 -11.81 1.80
C MET A 83 -2.88 -12.67 0.60
N ALA A 84 -3.50 -12.07 -0.43
CA ALA A 84 -3.91 -12.76 -1.64
C ALA A 84 -2.72 -13.18 -2.51
N VAL A 85 -1.66 -12.35 -2.59
CA VAL A 85 -0.40 -12.70 -3.29
C VAL A 85 0.23 -13.95 -2.69
N ASN A 86 0.22 -14.08 -1.37
CA ASN A 86 0.81 -15.22 -0.67
C ASN A 86 -0.02 -16.52 -0.80
N SER A 87 -1.31 -16.38 -1.07
CA SER A 87 -2.22 -17.53 -1.22
C SER A 87 -2.29 -18.08 -2.65
N ALA A 88 -1.62 -17.43 -3.60
CA ALA A 88 -1.65 -17.74 -5.04
C ALA A 88 -0.38 -18.48 -5.49
#